data_AF-A0A553NGQ4-F1
#
_entry.id   AF-A0A553NGQ4-F1
#
_cell.length_a   1.000
_cell.length_b   1.000
_cell.length_c   1.000
_cell.angle_alpha   90.00
_cell.angle_beta   90.00
_cell.angle_gamma   90.00
#
_symmetry.space_group_name_H-M   'P 1'
#
loop_
_entity.id
_entity.type
_entity.pdbx_description
1 polymer ?
#
loop_
_entity_poly.entity_id
_entity_poly.type
_entity_poly.pdbx_seq_one_letter_code
_entity_poly.pdbx_strand_id
1 'polypeptide(L)' 'MYWGGAVPGSQQCACGLEENCLSPQHFCNCDADSKDWSNDSGLLSHKEHLPVRALAVGDVSRSGSEAAYRVGPLQCYGD' A
#
# COMPACT_ATOMS: atom_id res chain seq x y z
N MET A 1 1.13 -3.04 -9.85
CA MET A 1 1.08 -2.23 -8.62
C MET A 1 1.68 -3.04 -7.49
N TYR A 2 2.37 -2.46 -6.51
CA TYR A 2 2.69 -3.14 -5.26
C TYR A 2 2.86 -2.06 -4.20
N TRP A 3 2.44 -2.33 -2.97
CA TRP A 3 2.51 -1.35 -1.89
C TRP A 3 2.78 -2.03 -0.56
N GLY A 4 3.49 -1.31 0.33
CA GLY A 4 3.74 -1.65 1.73
C GLY A 4 3.87 -3.15 2.04
N GLY A 5 5.10 -3.68 2.09
CA GLY A 5 5.34 -5.10 2.42
C GLY A 5 5.11 -6.08 1.26
N ALA A 6 4.48 -5.66 0.17
CA ALA A 6 4.37 -6.47 -1.03
C ALA A 6 5.65 -6.51 -1.89
N VAL A 7 5.73 -7.51 -2.78
CA VAL A 7 6.84 -7.68 -3.72
C VAL A 7 6.54 -7.03 -5.09
N PRO A 8 7.55 -6.48 -5.80
CA PRO A 8 7.35 -5.96 -7.15
C PRO A 8 6.71 -6.98 -8.08
N GLY A 9 5.74 -6.52 -8.88
CA GLY A 9 4.99 -7.37 -9.81
C GLY A 9 3.84 -8.16 -9.19
N SER A 10 3.65 -8.14 -7.86
CA SER A 10 2.57 -8.88 -7.21
C SER A 10 1.17 -8.41 -7.63
N GLN A 11 0.99 -7.10 -7.87
CA GLN A 11 -0.33 -6.47 -7.98
C GLN A 11 -1.15 -6.53 -6.69
N GLN A 12 -0.47 -6.58 -5.54
CA GLN A 12 -1.08 -6.76 -4.23
C GLN A 12 -0.43 -5.84 -3.17
N CYS A 13 -1.11 -5.70 -2.03
CA CYS A 13 -0.57 -5.18 -0.78
C CYS A 13 -0.12 -6.34 0.13
N ALA A 14 0.49 -6.06 1.29
CA ALA A 14 0.91 -7.10 2.22
C ALA A 14 -0.24 -8.06 2.58
N CYS A 15 -1.45 -7.54 2.84
CA CYS A 15 -2.58 -8.37 3.23
C CYS A 15 -2.98 -9.40 2.17
N GLY A 16 -2.77 -9.09 0.89
CA GLY A 16 -3.07 -9.98 -0.22
C GLY A 16 -2.10 -11.16 -0.26
N LEU A 17 -0.82 -10.90 0.00
CA LEU A 17 0.21 -11.95 0.11
C LEU A 17 0.00 -12.84 1.34
N GLU A 18 -0.53 -12.27 2.43
CA GLU A 18 -0.79 -12.98 3.69
C GLU A 18 -2.19 -13.61 3.75
N GLU A 19 -3.01 -13.43 2.71
CA GLU A 19 -4.40 -13.89 2.63
C GLU A 19 -5.27 -13.43 3.82
N ASN A 20 -5.00 -12.22 4.33
CA ASN A 20 -5.66 -11.67 5.52
C ASN A 20 -6.29 -10.28 5.30
N CYS A 21 -6.52 -9.89 4.05
CA CYS A 21 -7.23 -8.65 3.74
C CYS A 21 -8.66 -8.65 4.34
N LEU A 22 -9.16 -7.44 4.62
CA LEU A 22 -10.49 -7.21 5.18
C LEU A 22 -11.62 -7.84 4.35
N SER A 23 -11.42 -7.95 3.04
CA SER A 23 -12.27 -8.73 2.15
C SER A 23 -11.43 -9.72 1.34
N PRO A 24 -11.78 -11.01 1.32
CA PRO A 24 -11.02 -12.05 0.61
C PRO A 24 -11.15 -11.96 -0.93
N GLN A 25 -12.00 -11.05 -1.44
CA GLN A 25 -12.10 -10.79 -2.88
C GLN A 25 -11.10 -9.75 -3.39
N HIS A 26 -10.37 -9.09 -2.48
CA HIS A 26 -9.46 -7.99 -2.80
C HIS A 26 -8.03 -8.30 -2.38
N PHE A 27 -7.08 -7.66 -3.04
CA PHE A 27 -5.65 -7.83 -2.78
C PHE A 27 -5.02 -6.69 -1.97
N CYS A 28 -5.82 -5.66 -1.65
CA CYS A 28 -5.48 -4.53 -0.80
C CYS A 28 -6.71 -4.18 0.05
N ASN A 29 -6.49 -3.72 1.27
CA ASN A 29 -7.57 -3.33 2.17
C ASN A 29 -8.32 -2.09 1.67
N CYS A 30 -7.63 -1.18 0.97
CA CYS A 30 -8.24 0.02 0.38
C CYS A 30 -9.27 -0.30 -0.72
N ASP A 31 -9.16 -1.46 -1.37
CA ASP A 31 -10.07 -1.84 -2.47
C ASP A 31 -11.42 -2.34 -1.97
N ALA A 32 -11.57 -2.59 -0.66
CA ALA A 32 -12.78 -3.14 -0.07
C ALA A 32 -13.94 -2.13 0.04
N ASP A 33 -13.73 -0.85 -0.31
CA ASP A 33 -14.73 0.23 -0.23
C ASP A 33 -15.48 0.29 1.13
N SER A 34 -14.77 -0.08 2.19
CA SER A 34 -15.30 -0.05 3.55
C SER A 34 -15.40 1.39 4.06
N LYS A 35 -16.40 1.65 4.91
CA LYS A 35 -16.52 2.93 5.63
C LYS A 35 -15.54 3.04 6.80
N ASP A 36 -15.05 1.89 7.28
CA ASP A 36 -14.09 1.85 8.36
C ASP A 36 -12.68 2.08 7.81
N TRP A 37 -11.88 2.88 8.54
CA TRP A 37 -10.49 3.10 8.19
C TRP A 37 -9.71 1.78 8.19
N SER A 38 -9.09 1.48 7.06
CA SER A 38 -8.17 0.36 6.89
C SER A 38 -6.80 0.88 6.48
N ASN A 39 -5.77 0.03 6.57
CA ASN A 39 -4.44 0.42 6.12
C ASN A 39 -3.76 -0.72 5.35
N ASP A 40 -2.99 -0.31 4.35
CA ASP A 40 -2.07 -1.15 3.61
C ASP A 40 -0.65 -0.66 3.94
N SER A 41 -0.14 -1.06 5.10
CA SER A 41 1.15 -0.60 5.62
C SER A 41 2.24 -1.65 5.42
N GLY A 42 3.49 -1.19 5.27
CA GLY A 42 4.66 -2.07 5.27
C GLY A 42 5.90 -1.37 4.73
N LEU A 43 7.04 -2.07 4.79
CA LEU A 43 8.29 -1.56 4.25
C LEU A 43 8.35 -1.69 2.73
N LEU A 44 8.88 -0.66 2.07
CA LEU A 44 9.31 -0.74 0.68
C LEU A 44 10.81 -1.04 0.69
N SER A 45 11.17 -2.28 0.38
CA SER A 45 12.56 -2.78 0.50
C SER A 45 13.27 -2.98 -0.83
N HIS A 46 12.58 -2.84 -1.96
CA HIS A 46 13.17 -3.03 -3.27
C HIS A 46 14.06 -1.83 -3.64
N LYS A 47 15.39 -2.02 -3.54
CA LYS A 47 16.41 -0.97 -3.65
C LYS A 47 16.25 -0.09 -4.90
N GLU A 48 16.00 -0.69 -6.06
CA GLU A 48 15.90 0.03 -7.34
C GLU A 48 14.71 0.98 -7.44
N HIS A 49 13.74 0.86 -6.53
CA HIS A 49 12.55 1.73 -6.49
C HIS A 49 12.60 2.78 -5.38
N LEU A 50 13.72 2.84 -4.64
CA LEU A 50 13.94 3.80 -3.57
C LEU A 50 14.87 4.95 -4.02
N PRO A 51 14.69 6.17 -3.47
CA PRO A 51 13.61 6.60 -2.58
C PRO A 51 12.27 6.76 -3.32
N VAL A 52 11.17 6.74 -2.57
CA VAL A 52 9.85 7.13 -3.10
C VAL A 52 9.89 8.61 -3.48
N ARG A 53 9.62 8.92 -4.75
CA ARG A 53 9.65 10.30 -5.28
C ARG A 53 8.28 10.94 -5.46
N ALA A 54 7.26 10.11 -5.66
CA ALA A 54 5.89 10.53 -5.84
C ALA A 54 4.95 9.45 -5.32
N LEU A 55 3.79 9.87 -4.83
CA LEU A 55 2.69 9.00 -4.46
C LEU A 55 1.44 9.51 -5.16
N ALA A 56 0.76 8.62 -5.88
CA ALA A 56 -0.52 8.89 -6.49
C ALA A 56 -1.59 8.07 -5.75
N VAL A 57 -2.63 8.74 -5.26
CA VAL A 57 -3.76 8.11 -4.57
C VAL A 57 -5.00 8.30 -5.44
N GLY A 58 -5.63 7.18 -5.81
CA GLY A 58 -6.83 7.14 -6.65
C GLY A 58 -8.12 7.10 -5.83
N ASP A 59 -9.26 7.14 -6.53
CA ASP A 59 -10.63 7.03 -5.97
C ASP A 59 -11.01 7.99 -4.83
N VAL A 60 -10.25 9.08 -4.66
CA VAL A 60 -10.50 10.16 -3.69
C VAL A 60 -11.49 11.22 -4.18
N SER A 61 -11.94 11.14 -5.44
CA SER A 61 -12.88 12.12 -6.01
C SER A 61 -14.35 11.81 -5.74
N ARG A 62 -14.66 10.59 -5.30
CA ARG A 62 -16.02 10.16 -4.94
C ARG A 62 -16.43 10.78 -3.61
N SER A 63 -17.70 11.17 -3.48
CA SER A 63 -18.22 11.76 -2.25
C SER A 63 -18.05 10.79 -1.07
N GLY A 64 -17.42 11.25 0.01
CA GLY A 64 -17.15 10.45 1.20
C GLY A 64 -15.91 9.56 1.12
N SER A 65 -15.15 9.60 0.02
CA SER A 65 -13.84 8.98 -0.04
C SER A 65 -12.80 9.84 0.67
N GLU A 66 -12.03 9.22 1.55
CA GLU A 66 -10.94 9.86 2.28
C GLU A 66 -9.69 9.00 2.16
N ALA A 67 -8.52 9.63 2.10
CA ALA A 67 -7.26 8.93 2.10
C ALA A 67 -6.22 9.68 2.94
N ALA A 68 -5.44 8.91 3.69
CA ALA A 68 -4.30 9.40 4.43
C ALA A 68 -3.07 8.59 4.03
N TYR A 69 -1.92 9.25 3.91
CA TYR A 69 -0.67 8.59 3.56
C TYR A 69 0.48 9.09 4.41
N ARG A 70 1.47 8.22 4.61
CA ARG A 70 2.74 8.56 5.24
C ARG A 70 3.85 7.78 4.57
N VAL A 71 4.86 8.49 4.09
CA VAL A 71 6.11 7.89 3.59
C VAL A 71 7.22 8.29 4.56
N GLY A 72 7.85 7.30 5.18
CA GLY A 72 8.98 7.52 6.08
C GLY A 72 10.25 7.94 5.35
N PRO A 73 11.29 8.39 6.07
CA PRO A 73 12.58 8.68 5.47
C PRO A 73 13.19 7.42 4.85
N LEU A 74 13.97 7.59 3.78
CA LEU A 74 14.79 6.52 3.24
C LEU A 74 15.76 6.04 4.32
N GLN A 75 15.72 4.74 4.64
CA GLN A 75 16.69 4.09 5.51
C GLN A 75 17.71 3.35 4.66
N CYS A 76 18.97 3.72 4.81
CA CYS A 76 20.11 3.05 4.18
C CYS A 76 20.97 2.42 5.26
N TYR A 77 21.36 1.17 5.05
CA TYR A 77 22.31 0.46 5.90
C TYR A 77 23.55 0.20 5.04
N GLY A 78 24.74 0.39 5.62
CA GLY A 78 26.00 0.07 4.95
C GLY A 78 26.20 -1.45 4.86
N ASP A 79 27.10 -1.85 3.97
CA ASP A 79 27.62 -3.22 3.92
C ASP A 79 28.62 -3.48 5.07
#